data_AF-A0A075JUG9-F1
#
_entry.id   AF-A0A075JUG9-F1
#
_cell.length_a   1.000
_cell.length_b   1.000
_cell.length_c   1.000
_cell.angle_alpha   90.00
_cell.angle_beta   90.00
_cell.angle_gamma   90.00
#
_symmetry.space_group_name_H-M   'P 1'
#
loop_
_entity.id
_entity.type
_entity.pdbx_description
1 polymer ?
#
loop_
_entity_poly.entity_id
_entity_poly.type
_entity_poly.pdbx_seq_one_letter_code
_entity_poly.pdbx_strand_id
1 'polypeptide(L)'
;MQASDLSWNHDTVIWQYNHEKVEIKIANIIFCSIDTINECINVTCGSNLIEEEVYLFSFDGTTLLHYRMESGTITWINDGVKITLVLDHIEQAFLYRSEDLVLILNGKKEKILTAYSLDGSQYFQRIAPTNYKFSYLSRMRRLPSVVCEAITKNEEDQFGRNQWHFSLDIQTAALEKTHLAY
;
A
#
# COMPACT_ATOMS: atom_id res chain seq x y z
N MET A 1 -14.55 17.37 4.77
CA MET A 1 -13.45 18.37 4.78
C MET A 1 -12.16 17.61 4.55
N GLN A 2 -11.18 18.21 3.84
CA GLN A 2 -9.89 17.56 3.53
C GLN A 2 -8.81 18.06 4.49
N ALA A 3 -7.76 17.26 4.71
CA ALA A 3 -6.57 17.74 5.39
C ALA A 3 -5.83 18.78 4.55
N SER A 4 -5.22 19.77 5.20
CA SER A 4 -4.39 20.81 4.58
C SER A 4 -3.11 21.05 5.37
N ASP A 5 -2.21 21.86 4.81
CA ASP A 5 -1.01 22.36 5.50
C ASP A 5 -0.12 21.25 6.08
N LEU A 6 -0.02 20.13 5.34
CA LEU A 6 0.87 19.03 5.70
C LEU A 6 2.32 19.51 5.71
N SER A 7 2.97 19.32 6.84
CA SER A 7 4.40 19.58 7.03
C SER A 7 4.98 18.50 7.94
N TRP A 8 6.26 18.20 7.76
CA TRP A 8 6.95 17.23 8.60
C TRP A 8 8.43 17.57 8.71
N ASN A 9 9.02 17.05 9.78
CA ASN A 9 10.46 16.94 9.94
C ASN A 9 10.80 15.47 10.24
N HIS A 10 12.01 15.20 10.70
CA HIS A 10 12.48 13.84 10.97
C HIS A 10 11.67 13.10 12.07
N ASP A 11 11.07 13.83 13.02
CA ASP A 11 10.48 13.24 14.23
C ASP A 11 8.98 13.58 14.42
N THR A 12 8.40 14.36 13.51
CA THR A 12 7.04 14.88 13.67
C THR A 12 6.40 15.18 12.33
N VAL A 13 5.13 14.80 12.19
CA VAL A 13 4.25 15.17 11.08
C VAL A 13 3.06 15.95 11.62
N ILE A 14 2.68 17.01 10.90
CA ILE A 14 1.65 17.97 11.30
C ILE A 14 0.76 18.30 10.11
N TRP A 15 -0.54 18.39 10.33
CA TRP A 15 -1.49 18.90 9.35
C TRP A 15 -2.68 19.60 10.05
N GLN A 16 -3.51 20.26 9.27
CA GLN A 16 -4.77 20.86 9.72
C GLN A 16 -5.95 19.99 9.28
N TYR A 17 -6.91 19.79 10.17
CA TYR A 17 -8.18 19.12 9.88
C TYR A 17 -9.28 19.65 10.78
N ASN A 18 -10.43 20.01 10.22
CA ASN A 18 -11.58 20.58 10.96
C ASN A 18 -11.21 21.76 11.90
N HIS A 19 -10.33 22.65 11.45
CA HIS A 19 -9.79 23.79 12.24
C HIS A 19 -8.93 23.40 13.45
N GLU A 20 -8.58 22.13 13.58
CA GLU A 20 -7.68 21.63 14.60
C GLU A 20 -6.33 21.25 13.99
N LYS A 21 -5.27 21.50 14.75
CA LYS A 21 -3.92 21.03 14.42
C LYS A 21 -3.79 19.59 14.89
N VAL A 22 -3.52 18.69 13.95
CA VAL A 22 -3.14 17.30 14.27
C VAL A 22 -1.62 17.21 14.22
N GLU A 23 -1.01 16.64 15.25
CA GLU A 23 0.44 16.48 15.40
C GLU A 23 0.74 15.07 15.89
N ILE A 24 1.52 14.32 15.11
CA ILE A 24 1.95 12.96 15.45
C ILE A 24 3.47 12.93 15.53
N LYS A 25 4.00 12.39 16.64
CA LYS A 25 5.44 12.18 16.85
C LYS A 25 5.82 10.78 16.43
N ILE A 26 6.66 10.67 15.41
CA ILE A 26 7.17 9.41 14.84
C ILE A 26 8.60 9.68 14.41
N ALA A 27 9.54 8.83 14.83
CA ALA A 27 10.93 8.99 14.48
C ALA A 27 11.21 8.57 13.02
N ASN A 28 12.31 9.09 12.48
CA ASN A 28 12.89 8.66 11.21
C ASN A 28 11.95 8.87 9.99
N ILE A 29 11.14 9.92 9.98
CA ILE A 29 10.27 10.23 8.84
C ILE A 29 11.14 10.64 7.65
N ILE A 30 10.97 9.95 6.51
CA ILE A 30 11.65 10.25 5.25
C ILE A 30 10.69 10.84 4.21
N PHE A 31 9.40 10.54 4.30
CA PHE A 31 8.40 11.06 3.37
C PHE A 31 6.99 11.10 3.99
N CYS A 32 6.21 12.13 3.65
CA CYS A 32 4.79 12.21 3.97
C CYS A 32 4.00 12.69 2.75
N SER A 33 2.75 12.24 2.62
CA SER A 33 1.83 12.73 1.60
C SER A 33 0.37 12.70 2.05
N ILE A 34 -0.44 13.61 1.50
CA ILE A 34 -1.90 13.58 1.64
C ILE A 34 -2.47 12.75 0.49
N ASP A 35 -3.24 11.72 0.82
CA ASP A 35 -4.06 10.99 -0.13
C ASP A 35 -5.52 11.41 0.04
N THR A 36 -5.95 12.36 -0.78
CA THR A 36 -7.32 12.89 -0.75
C THR A 36 -8.35 11.90 -1.28
N ILE A 37 -7.93 10.88 -2.02
CA ILE A 37 -8.82 9.86 -2.58
C ILE A 37 -9.17 8.83 -1.50
N ASN A 38 -8.19 8.43 -0.70
CA ASN A 38 -8.34 7.44 0.37
C ASN A 38 -8.51 8.07 1.76
N GLU A 39 -8.56 9.41 1.79
CA GLU A 39 -8.80 10.23 2.97
C GLU A 39 -7.81 9.93 4.11
N CYS A 40 -6.52 9.84 3.76
CA CYS A 40 -5.47 9.51 4.71
C CYS A 40 -4.18 10.33 4.51
N ILE A 41 -3.35 10.33 5.54
CA ILE A 41 -1.95 10.78 5.50
C ILE A 41 -1.07 9.52 5.45
N ASN A 42 -0.26 9.40 4.41
CA ASN A 42 0.79 8.38 4.33
C ASN A 42 2.06 8.96 4.96
N VAL A 43 2.67 8.22 5.88
CA VAL A 43 3.96 8.56 6.49
C VAL A 43 4.89 7.38 6.34
N THR A 44 5.99 7.59 5.63
CA THR A 44 7.05 6.59 5.44
C THR A 44 8.22 6.93 6.34
N CYS A 45 8.66 5.95 7.11
CA CYS A 45 9.78 6.06 8.03
C CYS A 45 10.89 5.06 7.67
N GLY A 46 12.13 5.43 7.99
CA GLY A 46 13.27 4.54 7.86
C GLY A 46 14.61 5.27 7.89
N SER A 47 15.69 4.52 7.66
CA SER A 47 17.06 5.00 7.87
C SER A 47 17.80 5.12 6.53
N ASN A 48 18.63 6.16 6.36
CA ASN A 48 19.44 6.35 5.15
C ASN A 48 18.63 6.33 3.83
N LEU A 49 17.40 6.87 3.86
CA LEU A 49 16.44 6.85 2.73
C LEU A 49 15.96 5.45 2.33
N ILE A 50 16.19 4.44 3.16
CA ILE A 50 15.61 3.11 3.02
C ILE A 50 14.29 3.09 3.79
N GLU A 51 13.20 2.74 3.12
CA GLU A 51 11.90 2.57 3.77
C GLU A 51 11.93 1.33 4.68
N GLU A 52 11.46 1.48 5.92
CA GLU A 52 11.44 0.42 6.92
C GLU A 52 10.03 0.18 7.47
N GLU A 53 9.25 1.25 7.62
CA GLU A 53 7.87 1.17 8.07
C GLU A 53 7.00 2.29 7.50
N VAL A 54 5.71 2.01 7.38
CA VAL A 54 4.74 2.93 6.80
C VAL A 54 3.51 2.99 7.69
N TYR A 55 3.02 4.21 7.91
CA TYR A 55 1.80 4.51 8.64
C TYR A 55 0.78 5.16 7.70
N LEU A 56 -0.46 4.71 7.81
CA LEU A 56 -1.64 5.38 7.27
C LEU A 56 -2.43 5.96 8.43
N PHE A 57 -2.59 7.28 8.46
CA PHE A 57 -3.44 7.98 9.42
C PHE A 57 -4.69 8.50 8.73
N SER A 58 -5.85 8.46 9.40
CA SER A 58 -6.98 9.30 8.99
C SER A 58 -6.65 10.76 9.26
N PHE A 59 -7.42 11.67 8.67
CA PHE A 59 -7.21 13.10 8.84
C PHE A 59 -7.40 13.61 10.28
N ASP A 60 -8.01 12.84 11.18
CA ASP A 60 -8.09 13.16 12.62
C ASP A 60 -6.88 12.65 13.43
N GLY A 61 -5.94 11.92 12.79
CA GLY A 61 -4.76 11.37 13.44
C GLY A 61 -4.89 9.92 13.92
N THR A 62 -6.06 9.29 13.72
CA THR A 62 -6.21 7.87 14.07
C THR A 62 -5.39 6.98 13.12
N THR A 63 -4.62 6.02 13.67
CA THR A 63 -3.89 5.06 12.86
C THR A 63 -4.85 4.07 12.20
N LEU A 64 -4.86 4.05 10.87
CA LEU A 64 -5.68 3.15 10.06
C LEU A 64 -4.95 1.84 9.81
N LEU A 65 -3.68 1.95 9.43
CA LEU A 65 -2.84 0.82 9.06
C LEU A 65 -1.38 1.18 9.34
N HIS A 66 -0.60 0.20 9.80
CA HIS A 66 0.82 0.31 10.01
C HIS A 66 1.49 -0.99 9.57
N TYR A 67 2.60 -0.91 8.86
CA TYR A 67 3.41 -2.09 8.60
C TYR A 67 4.90 -1.81 8.69
N ARG A 68 5.64 -2.85 9.08
CA ARG A 68 7.10 -2.90 9.10
C ARG A 68 7.57 -3.89 8.06
N MET A 69 8.32 -3.39 7.09
CA MET A 69 8.69 -4.10 5.88
C MET A 69 9.50 -5.36 6.19
N GLU A 70 10.63 -5.20 6.90
CA GLU A 70 11.56 -6.31 7.15
C GLU A 70 10.99 -7.40 8.06
N SER A 71 10.33 -7.01 9.16
CA SER A 71 9.68 -7.98 10.06
C SER A 71 8.40 -8.59 9.49
N GLY A 72 7.90 -8.04 8.38
CA GLY A 72 6.63 -8.41 7.76
C GLY A 72 5.42 -8.26 8.67
N THR A 73 5.50 -7.44 9.71
CA THR A 73 4.38 -7.18 10.62
C THR A 73 3.49 -6.11 10.03
N ILE A 74 2.18 -6.38 9.96
CA ILE A 74 1.17 -5.41 9.56
C ILE A 74 0.05 -5.38 10.58
N THR A 75 -0.49 -4.20 10.82
CA THR A 75 -1.55 -3.95 11.78
C THR A 75 -2.55 -2.98 11.17
N TRP A 76 -3.84 -3.21 11.41
CA TRP A 76 -4.89 -2.23 11.12
C TRP A 76 -5.96 -2.28 12.20
N ILE A 77 -6.83 -1.27 12.20
CA ILE A 77 -7.96 -1.18 13.12
C ILE A 77 -9.24 -1.44 12.34
N ASN A 78 -10.06 -2.37 12.82
CA ASN A 78 -11.40 -2.66 12.32
C ASN A 78 -12.40 -2.56 13.47
N ASP A 79 -13.34 -1.60 13.41
CA ASP A 79 -14.33 -1.32 14.45
C ASP A 79 -13.74 -1.24 15.88
N GLY A 80 -12.58 -0.59 16.01
CA GLY A 80 -11.86 -0.44 17.28
C GLY A 80 -11.07 -1.67 17.72
N VAL A 81 -11.19 -2.79 17.01
CA VAL A 81 -10.39 -4.00 17.23
C VAL A 81 -9.10 -3.91 16.42
N LYS A 82 -7.97 -4.14 17.10
CA LYS A 82 -6.66 -4.20 16.46
C LYS A 82 -6.43 -5.59 15.87
N ILE A 83 -6.22 -5.65 14.56
CA ILE A 83 -5.80 -6.87 13.85
C ILE A 83 -4.31 -6.77 13.55
N THR A 84 -3.56 -7.83 13.80
CA THR A 84 -2.11 -7.90 13.53
C THR A 84 -1.77 -9.22 12.87
N LEU A 85 -1.05 -9.14 11.75
CA LEU A 85 -0.53 -10.29 11.01
C LEU A 85 0.99 -10.19 10.87
N VAL A 86 1.62 -11.34 10.65
CA VAL A 86 3.04 -11.48 10.35
C VAL A 86 3.19 -12.27 9.05
N LEU A 87 3.82 -11.67 8.06
CA LEU A 87 4.07 -12.21 6.72
C LEU A 87 5.58 -12.35 6.49
N ASP A 88 5.99 -13.11 5.47
CA ASP A 88 7.36 -13.02 4.98
C ASP A 88 7.52 -11.70 4.22
N HIS A 89 8.17 -10.72 4.84
CA HIS A 89 8.55 -9.40 4.30
C HIS A 89 7.44 -8.61 3.57
N ILE A 90 7.16 -7.38 3.96
CA ILE A 90 6.15 -6.55 3.29
C ILE A 90 6.85 -5.52 2.41
N GLU A 91 6.53 -5.53 1.12
CA GLU A 91 6.97 -4.50 0.18
C GLU A 91 6.00 -3.31 0.19
N GLN A 92 4.70 -3.60 0.20
CA GLN A 92 3.67 -2.58 0.17
C GLN A 92 2.33 -3.13 0.66
N ALA A 93 1.52 -2.31 1.30
CA ALA A 93 0.17 -2.68 1.68
C ALA A 93 -0.82 -1.53 1.44
N PHE A 94 -2.01 -1.87 0.95
CA PHE A 94 -3.11 -0.96 0.70
C PHE A 94 -4.38 -1.39 1.42
N LEU A 95 -5.00 -0.41 2.09
CA LEU A 95 -6.30 -0.56 2.74
C LEU A 95 -7.42 -0.07 1.80
N TYR A 96 -8.45 -0.92 1.65
CA TYR A 96 -9.67 -0.70 0.86
C TYR A 96 -10.88 -0.98 1.76
N ARG A 97 -11.29 0.03 2.55
CA ARG A 97 -12.33 -0.15 3.58
C ARG A 97 -13.71 -0.46 2.99
N SER A 98 -14.07 0.17 1.87
CA SER A 98 -15.37 -0.04 1.21
C SER A 98 -15.51 -1.45 0.63
N GLU A 99 -14.38 -2.08 0.30
CA GLU A 99 -14.30 -3.42 -0.28
C GLU A 99 -13.97 -4.50 0.76
N ASP A 100 -13.91 -4.15 2.06
CA ASP A 100 -13.49 -5.05 3.14
C ASP A 100 -12.17 -5.78 2.82
N LEU A 101 -11.14 -5.03 2.42
CA LEU A 101 -9.91 -5.59 1.87
C LEU A 101 -8.64 -4.87 2.36
N VAL A 102 -7.67 -5.68 2.78
CA VAL A 102 -6.26 -5.32 2.91
C VAL A 102 -5.48 -6.10 1.86
N LEU A 103 -4.91 -5.39 0.88
CA LEU A 103 -4.09 -5.97 -0.19
C LEU A 103 -2.61 -5.75 0.12
N ILE A 104 -1.82 -6.81 0.09
CA ILE A 104 -0.43 -6.79 0.53
C ILE A 104 0.42 -7.43 -0.55
N LEU A 105 1.48 -6.73 -0.96
CA LEU A 105 2.56 -7.29 -1.74
C LEU A 105 3.67 -7.69 -0.76
N ASN A 106 3.96 -8.98 -0.67
CA ASN A 106 4.91 -9.54 0.30
C ASN A 106 5.88 -10.53 -0.34
N GLY A 107 6.98 -10.84 0.33
CA GLY A 107 8.04 -11.76 -0.10
C GLY A 107 9.27 -11.06 -0.69
N LYS A 108 10.47 -11.53 -0.29
CA LYS A 108 11.76 -10.92 -0.69
C LYS A 108 12.29 -11.34 -2.07
N LYS A 109 12.15 -12.61 -2.42
CA LYS A 109 12.68 -13.18 -3.67
C LYS A 109 11.60 -13.32 -4.72
N GLU A 110 10.51 -13.94 -4.33
CA GLU A 110 9.32 -14.10 -5.14
C GLU A 110 8.19 -13.35 -4.45
N LYS A 111 7.80 -12.22 -5.06
CA LYS A 111 6.71 -11.41 -4.55
C LYS A 111 5.39 -12.15 -4.75
N ILE A 112 4.56 -12.13 -3.73
CA ILE A 112 3.22 -12.71 -3.67
C ILE A 112 2.24 -11.58 -3.37
N LEU A 113 1.10 -11.61 -4.03
CA LEU A 113 -0.02 -10.73 -3.74
C LEU A 113 -0.98 -11.46 -2.80
N THR A 114 -1.12 -10.99 -1.57
CA THR A 114 -1.98 -11.57 -0.54
C THR A 114 -3.11 -10.60 -0.20
N ALA A 115 -4.33 -11.12 -0.07
CA ALA A 115 -5.52 -10.36 0.30
C ALA A 115 -6.13 -10.90 1.61
N TYR A 116 -6.46 -9.99 2.51
CA TYR A 116 -7.17 -10.25 3.76
C TYR A 116 -8.44 -9.40 3.86
N SER A 117 -9.45 -9.91 4.54
CA SER A 117 -10.57 -9.11 5.05
C SER A 117 -10.13 -8.21 6.21
N LEU A 118 -10.95 -7.21 6.57
CA LEU A 118 -10.65 -6.32 7.70
C LEU A 118 -10.70 -7.03 9.06
N ASP A 119 -11.28 -8.23 9.16
CA ASP A 119 -11.22 -9.06 10.39
C ASP A 119 -9.95 -9.92 10.49
N GLY A 120 -9.10 -9.93 9.44
CA GLY A 120 -7.86 -10.69 9.39
C GLY A 120 -7.97 -12.06 8.72
N SER A 121 -9.15 -12.45 8.23
CA SER A 121 -9.30 -13.69 7.44
C SER A 121 -8.65 -13.55 6.07
N GLN A 122 -7.94 -14.57 5.61
CA GLN A 122 -7.30 -14.54 4.29
C GLN A 122 -8.31 -14.85 3.18
N TYR A 123 -8.40 -13.98 2.16
CA TYR A 123 -9.17 -14.25 0.94
C TYR A 123 -8.37 -15.12 -0.04
N PHE A 124 -7.18 -14.66 -0.43
CA PHE A 124 -6.37 -15.35 -1.42
C PHE A 124 -4.89 -14.98 -1.36
N GLN A 125 -4.10 -15.81 -2.05
CA GLN A 125 -2.74 -15.52 -2.46
C GLN A 125 -2.60 -15.74 -3.97
N ARG A 126 -1.81 -14.90 -4.63
CA ARG A 126 -1.51 -14.99 -6.05
C ARG A 126 -0.02 -14.76 -6.30
N ILE A 127 0.54 -15.56 -7.19
CA ILE A 127 1.81 -15.27 -7.84
C ILE A 127 1.57 -14.39 -9.06
N ALA A 128 2.64 -13.78 -9.57
CA ALA A 128 2.56 -12.97 -10.78
C ALA A 128 2.07 -13.81 -11.99
N PRO A 129 1.35 -13.20 -12.95
CA PRO A 129 0.99 -13.86 -14.19
C PRO A 129 2.22 -14.40 -14.94
N THR A 130 2.02 -15.44 -15.76
CA THR A 130 3.10 -16.04 -16.56
C THR A 130 3.80 -14.98 -17.42
N ASN A 131 5.14 -15.01 -17.45
CA ASN A 131 6.01 -14.03 -18.11
C ASN A 131 6.08 -12.65 -17.44
N TYR A 132 5.59 -12.52 -16.20
CA TYR A 132 5.69 -11.30 -15.40
C TYR A 132 6.21 -11.57 -13.99
N LYS A 133 6.69 -10.51 -13.34
CA LYS A 133 6.92 -10.42 -11.89
C LYS A 133 6.16 -9.22 -11.33
N PHE A 134 5.68 -9.32 -10.09
CA PHE A 134 5.07 -8.15 -9.44
C PHE A 134 6.13 -7.06 -9.18
N SER A 135 5.73 -5.81 -9.36
CA SER A 135 6.56 -4.64 -9.09
C SER A 135 6.08 -3.93 -7.83
N TYR A 136 4.94 -3.25 -7.91
CA TYR A 136 4.32 -2.47 -6.82
C TYR A 136 2.79 -2.46 -6.93
N LEU A 137 2.11 -2.21 -5.81
CA LEU A 137 0.66 -2.02 -5.77
C LEU A 137 0.30 -0.65 -6.35
N SER A 138 -0.82 -0.60 -7.06
CA SER A 138 -1.37 0.63 -7.62
C SER A 138 -2.88 0.72 -7.36
N ARG A 139 -3.45 1.89 -7.61
CA ARG A 139 -4.89 2.14 -7.52
C ARG A 139 -5.35 2.73 -8.84
N MET A 140 -5.98 1.91 -9.68
CA MET A 140 -6.58 2.42 -10.91
C MET A 140 -8.05 2.74 -10.65
N ARG A 141 -8.44 4.02 -10.70
CA ARG A 141 -9.82 4.47 -10.45
C ARG A 141 -10.41 3.94 -9.13
N ARG A 142 -9.59 3.93 -8.07
CA ARG A 142 -9.90 3.39 -6.73
C ARG A 142 -10.04 1.87 -6.65
N LEU A 143 -9.92 1.16 -7.77
CA LEU A 143 -9.91 -0.31 -7.77
C LEU A 143 -8.50 -0.84 -7.46
N PRO A 144 -8.40 -1.98 -6.78
CA PRO A 144 -7.13 -2.65 -6.57
C PRO A 144 -6.47 -3.03 -7.90
N SER A 145 -5.22 -2.63 -8.05
CA SER A 145 -4.40 -3.03 -9.18
C SER A 145 -2.96 -3.25 -8.74
N VAL A 146 -2.21 -3.94 -9.57
CA VAL A 146 -0.78 -4.19 -9.36
C VAL A 146 -0.05 -3.94 -10.66
N VAL A 147 1.10 -3.28 -10.57
CA VAL A 147 2.00 -3.15 -11.71
C VAL A 147 2.89 -4.37 -11.75
N CYS A 148 2.94 -5.02 -12.90
CA CYS A 148 3.85 -6.12 -13.15
C CYS A 148 4.89 -5.73 -14.21
N GLU A 149 6.11 -6.21 -14.04
CA GLU A 149 7.19 -6.06 -15.00
C GLU A 149 7.33 -7.35 -15.80
N ALA A 150 7.36 -7.24 -17.13
CA ALA A 150 7.61 -8.36 -18.02
C ALA A 150 9.04 -8.92 -17.83
N ILE A 151 9.16 -10.25 -17.79
CA ILE A 151 10.45 -10.95 -17.72
C ILE A 151 10.92 -11.45 -19.10
N THR A 152 10.11 -11.28 -20.15
CA THR A 152 10.47 -11.64 -21.52
C THR A 152 10.22 -10.50 -22.49
N LYS A 153 11.03 -10.40 -23.54
CA LYS A 153 10.90 -9.37 -24.58
C LYS A 153 9.58 -9.43 -25.35
N ASN A 154 8.93 -10.59 -25.40
CA ASN A 154 7.66 -10.76 -26.13
C ASN A 154 6.50 -10.01 -25.46
N GLU A 155 6.65 -9.66 -24.18
CA GLU A 155 5.65 -8.94 -23.40
C GLU A 155 5.92 -7.42 -23.34
N GLU A 156 7.02 -6.98 -23.97
CA GLU A 156 7.34 -5.57 -24.15
C GLU A 156 6.51 -4.98 -25.30
N ASP A 157 6.22 -3.68 -25.22
CA ASP A 157 5.66 -2.98 -26.37
C ASP A 157 6.74 -2.68 -27.43
N GLN A 158 6.32 -2.10 -28.56
CA GLN A 158 7.24 -1.76 -29.67
C GLN A 158 8.35 -0.75 -29.31
N PHE A 159 8.25 -0.09 -28.15
CA PHE A 159 9.23 0.88 -27.65
C PHE A 159 10.10 0.29 -26.52
N GLY A 160 9.96 -1.00 -26.22
CA GLY A 160 10.71 -1.68 -25.15
C GLY A 160 10.17 -1.41 -23.74
N ARG A 161 8.94 -0.87 -23.61
CA ARG A 161 8.30 -0.64 -22.31
C ARG A 161 7.75 -1.95 -21.79
N ASN A 162 8.07 -2.27 -20.54
CA ASN A 162 7.87 -3.60 -19.97
C ASN A 162 6.99 -3.61 -18.70
N GLN A 163 6.51 -2.45 -18.23
CA GLN A 163 5.65 -2.33 -17.06
C GLN A 163 4.18 -2.15 -17.43
N TRP A 164 3.33 -2.98 -16.84
CA TRP A 164 1.91 -3.05 -17.17
C TRP A 164 1.06 -3.06 -15.91
N HIS A 165 -0.05 -2.33 -15.92
CA HIS A 165 -1.09 -2.45 -14.94
C HIS A 165 -1.89 -3.74 -15.14
N PHE A 166 -2.10 -4.46 -14.04
CA PHE A 166 -3.06 -5.56 -13.96
C PHE A 166 -4.18 -5.16 -12.99
N SER A 167 -5.42 -5.20 -13.46
CA SER A 167 -6.58 -5.03 -12.58
C SER A 167 -6.86 -6.33 -11.84
N LEU A 168 -7.23 -6.22 -10.57
CA LEU A 168 -7.57 -7.35 -9.71
C LEU A 168 -9.09 -7.45 -9.55
N ASP A 169 -9.66 -8.58 -9.95
CA ASP A 169 -11.01 -8.95 -9.56
C ASP A 169 -10.95 -9.58 -8.16
N ILE A 170 -11.51 -8.90 -7.16
CA ILE A 170 -11.46 -9.34 -5.75
C ILE A 170 -12.24 -10.65 -5.53
N GLN A 171 -13.29 -10.92 -6.32
CA GLN A 171 -14.15 -12.09 -6.15
C GLN A 171 -13.50 -13.36 -6.68
N THR A 172 -12.83 -13.27 -7.83
CA THR A 172 -12.18 -14.41 -8.48
C THR A 172 -10.67 -14.48 -8.21
N ALA A 173 -10.11 -13.39 -7.69
CA ALA A 173 -8.68 -13.14 -7.59
C ALA A 173 -7.95 -13.28 -8.94
N ALA A 174 -8.65 -13.00 -10.04
CA ALA A 174 -8.08 -12.95 -11.37
C ALA A 174 -7.32 -11.63 -11.57
N LEU A 175 -6.22 -11.71 -12.32
CA LEU A 175 -5.42 -10.57 -12.73
C LEU A 175 -5.51 -10.40 -14.24
N GLU A 176 -6.01 -9.25 -14.67
CA GLU A 176 -6.20 -8.95 -16.10
C GLU A 176 -5.25 -7.83 -16.52
N LYS A 177 -4.42 -8.09 -17.54
CA LYS A 177 -3.52 -7.08 -18.12
C LYS A 177 -4.36 -5.98 -18.75
N THR A 178 -4.07 -4.72 -18.39
CA THR A 178 -4.85 -3.57 -18.88
C THR A 178 -4.02 -2.70 -19.82
N HIS A 179 -3.18 -1.82 -19.29
CA HIS A 179 -2.44 -0.81 -20.04
C HIS A 179 -1.04 -0.64 -19.44
N LEU A 180 -0.18 0.09 -20.15
CA LEU A 180 1.16 0.39 -19.68
C LEU A 180 1.11 1.23 -18.40
N ALA A 181 2.02 0.94 -17.48
CA ALA A 181 2.25 1.77 -16.30
C ALA A 181 3.24 2.87 -16.67
N TYR A 182 2.75 4.09 -16.89
CA TYR A 182 3.55 5.27 -17.23
C TYR A 182 2.87 6.56 -16.77
#